data_AF-E9GQX5-F1
#
_entry.id   AF-E9GQX5-F1
#
_cell.length_a   1.000
_cell.length_b   1.000
_cell.length_c   1.000
_cell.angle_alpha   90.00
_cell.angle_beta   90.00
_cell.angle_gamma   90.00
#
_symmetry.space_group_name_H-M   'P 1'
#
loop_
_entity.id
_entity.type
_entity.pdbx_description
1 polymer ?
#
loop_
_entity_poly.entity_id
_entity_poly.type
_entity_poly.pdbx_seq_one_letter_code
_entity_poly.pdbx_strand_id
1 'polypeptide(L)'
;MRGSLNTFLVGLGYYDTYWTGVAAEGHPGLWVVWSTGFELIPEAVEFKAGSPSNSAANLCLAIEYQAYLGRYQWVDYPCSDEYVIVCEYRTCN
;
A
#
# COMPACT_ATOMS: atom_id res chain seq x y z
N MET A 1 5.74 1.77 6.67
CA MET A 1 5.49 0.33 6.90
C MET A 1 6.29 -0.10 8.10
N ARG A 2 5.63 -0.49 9.21
CA ARG A 2 6.34 -1.17 10.30
C ARG A 2 6.99 -2.41 9.67
N GLY A 3 8.31 -2.57 9.78
CA GLY A 3 9.12 -3.52 8.97
C GLY A 3 8.73 -5.01 9.03
N SER A 4 7.67 -5.38 9.76
CA SER A 4 7.13 -6.74 9.82
C SER A 4 6.55 -7.22 8.49
N LEU A 5 5.82 -6.38 7.74
CA LEU A 5 5.12 -6.84 6.54
C LEU A 5 6.06 -7.19 5.40
N ASN A 6 7.04 -6.32 5.12
CA ASN A 6 8.07 -6.57 4.12
C ASN A 6 8.84 -7.86 4.43
N THR A 7 9.29 -8.00 5.68
CA THR A 7 10.02 -9.19 6.13
C THR A 7 9.18 -10.46 6.03
N PHE A 8 7.90 -10.37 6.37
CA PHE A 8 6.96 -11.49 6.30
C PHE A 8 6.74 -11.97 4.87
N LEU A 9 6.37 -11.08 3.94
CA LEU A 9 6.09 -11.46 2.55
C LEU A 9 7.35 -11.98 1.85
N VAL A 10 8.48 -11.27 2.01
CA VAL A 10 9.77 -11.70 1.43
C VAL A 10 10.21 -13.05 2.03
N GLY A 11 10.04 -13.25 3.33
CA GLY A 11 10.39 -14.50 4.01
C GLY A 11 9.56 -15.71 3.55
N LEU A 12 8.34 -15.47 3.07
CA LEU A 12 7.47 -16.49 2.46
C LEU A 12 7.73 -16.69 0.96
N GLY A 13 8.65 -15.92 0.35
CA GLY A 13 8.94 -15.99 -1.08
C GLY A 13 7.88 -15.32 -1.96
N TYR A 14 7.11 -14.39 -1.40
CA TYR A 14 6.11 -13.62 -2.13
C TYR A 14 6.70 -12.31 -2.65
N TYR A 15 6.51 -12.05 -3.95
CA TYR A 15 7.13 -10.93 -4.68
C TYR A 15 6.18 -10.23 -5.66
N ASP A 16 4.86 -10.44 -5.55
CA ASP A 16 3.88 -9.79 -6.42
C ASP A 16 3.52 -8.38 -5.93
N THR A 17 2.52 -7.77 -6.58
CA THR A 17 1.87 -6.55 -6.10
C THR A 17 0.66 -6.91 -5.25
N TYR A 18 0.52 -6.26 -4.10
CA TYR A 18 -0.57 -6.53 -3.18
C TYR A 18 -1.36 -5.28 -2.84
N TRP A 19 -2.68 -5.39 -2.94
CA TRP A 19 -3.58 -4.35 -2.46
C TRP A 19 -3.45 -4.16 -0.95
N THR A 20 -3.45 -2.89 -0.55
CA THR A 20 -3.60 -2.49 0.84
C THR A 20 -5.04 -2.01 1.08
N GLY A 21 -5.40 -1.76 2.33
CA GLY A 21 -6.68 -1.12 2.67
C GLY A 21 -6.69 0.41 2.54
N VAL A 22 -5.70 1.02 1.86
CA VAL A 22 -5.55 2.48 1.79
C VAL A 22 -5.94 3.02 0.43
N ALA A 23 -6.79 4.05 0.41
CA ALA A 23 -7.19 4.73 -0.81
C ALA A 23 -7.56 6.20 -0.56
N ALA A 24 -7.44 7.01 -1.61
CA ALA A 24 -7.90 8.39 -1.71
C ALA A 24 -9.26 8.49 -2.41
N GLU A 25 -9.81 7.38 -2.91
CA GLU A 25 -11.16 7.33 -3.46
C GLU A 25 -12.19 7.76 -2.40
N GLY A 26 -13.04 8.73 -2.75
CA GLY A 26 -13.98 9.34 -1.80
C GLY A 26 -13.36 10.33 -0.81
N HIS A 27 -12.03 10.47 -0.79
CA HIS A 27 -11.27 11.32 0.14
C HIS A 27 -10.23 12.17 -0.62
N PRO A 28 -10.65 13.23 -1.33
CA PRO A 28 -9.74 14.03 -2.15
C PRO A 28 -8.56 14.60 -1.36
N GLY A 29 -7.34 14.27 -1.79
CA GLY A 29 -6.10 14.77 -1.20
C GLY A 29 -5.65 14.05 0.08
N LEU A 30 -6.37 13.01 0.53
CA LEU A 30 -6.04 12.26 1.73
C LEU A 30 -5.98 10.77 1.45
N TRP A 31 -4.93 10.11 1.91
CA TRP A 31 -4.82 8.65 1.86
C TRP A 31 -5.42 8.06 3.14
N VAL A 32 -6.51 7.31 3.03
CA VAL A 32 -7.28 6.83 4.19
C VAL A 32 -7.31 5.31 4.23
N VAL A 33 -7.07 4.73 5.40
CA VAL A 33 -7.28 3.31 5.67
C VAL A 33 -8.80 3.07 5.78
N TRP A 34 -9.41 2.51 4.74
CA TRP A 34 -10.86 2.37 4.61
C TRP A 34 -11.54 1.66 5.79
N SER A 35 -10.91 0.63 6.34
CA SER A 35 -11.48 -0.13 7.45
C SER A 35 -11.52 0.62 8.79
N THR A 36 -10.80 1.74 8.91
CA THR A 36 -10.66 2.46 10.19
C THR A 36 -10.88 3.97 10.09
N GLY A 37 -10.85 4.54 8.88
CA GLY A 37 -10.90 5.99 8.67
C GLY A 37 -9.62 6.74 9.05
N PHE A 38 -8.57 6.05 9.49
CA PHE A 38 -7.30 6.71 9.83
C PHE A 38 -6.56 7.15 8.57
N GLU A 39 -6.06 8.37 8.61
CA GLU A 39 -5.18 8.90 7.58
C GLU A 39 -3.80 8.22 7.63
N LEU A 40 -3.28 7.87 6.46
CA LEU A 40 -1.92 7.41 6.28
C LEU A 40 -0.97 8.60 6.38
N ILE A 41 0.01 8.51 7.27
CA ILE A 41 1.12 9.46 7.36
C ILE A 41 2.11 9.14 6.22
N PRO A 42 2.27 9.99 5.18
CA PRO A 42 3.09 9.66 4.03
C PRO A 42 4.57 9.40 4.37
N GLU A 43 5.10 10.11 5.37
CA GLU A 43 6.49 9.96 5.84
C GLU A 43 6.72 8.64 6.57
N ALA A 44 5.66 7.95 6.98
CA ALA A 44 5.75 6.65 7.64
C ALA A 44 5.89 5.49 6.65
N VAL A 45 5.83 5.73 5.34
CA VAL A 45 5.95 4.73 4.29
C VAL A 45 7.01 5.11 3.26
N GLU A 46 7.50 4.12 2.52
CA GLU A 46 8.44 4.34 1.42
C GLU A 46 7.69 4.16 0.11
N PHE A 47 7.48 5.26 -0.61
CA PHE A 47 6.89 5.22 -1.95
C PHE A 47 7.94 4.86 -3.00
N LYS A 48 7.47 4.22 -4.08
CA LYS A 48 8.26 4.07 -5.30
C LYS A 48 8.53 5.44 -5.90
N ALA A 49 9.69 5.61 -6.54
CA ALA A 49 9.99 6.86 -7.23
C ALA A 49 8.90 7.17 -8.27
N GLY A 50 8.32 8.37 -8.20
CA GLY A 50 7.17 8.77 -9.03
C GLY A 50 5.81 8.44 -8.44
N SER A 51 5.75 7.78 -7.27
CA SER A 51 4.52 7.58 -6.49
C SER A 51 4.52 8.40 -5.20
N PRO A 52 3.34 8.84 -4.71
CA PRO A 52 2.07 8.79 -5.42
C PRO A 52 2.11 9.65 -6.70
N SER A 53 1.49 9.16 -7.78
CA SER A 53 1.60 9.73 -9.13
C SER A 53 0.84 11.04 -9.34
N ASN A 54 0.03 11.45 -8.35
CA ASN A 54 -0.90 12.58 -8.43
C ASN A 54 -1.91 12.47 -9.58
N SER A 55 -2.18 11.24 -10.05
CA SER A 55 -3.20 10.93 -11.05
C SER A 55 -4.60 11.01 -10.43
N ALA A 56 -5.55 11.57 -11.18
CA ALA A 56 -6.96 11.57 -10.76
C ALA A 56 -7.62 10.17 -10.86
N ALA A 57 -6.96 9.21 -11.52
CA ALA A 57 -7.45 7.84 -11.66
C ALA A 57 -6.79 6.87 -10.68
N ASN A 58 -5.57 7.15 -10.21
CA ASN A 58 -4.81 6.24 -9.35
C ASN A 58 -5.09 6.57 -7.88
N LEU A 59 -6.20 6.04 -7.39
CA LEU A 59 -6.76 6.40 -6.08
C LEU A 59 -6.63 5.29 -5.03
N CYS A 60 -6.02 4.16 -5.36
CA CYS A 60 -5.82 3.05 -4.43
C CYS A 60 -4.33 2.73 -4.27
N LEU A 61 -3.88 2.47 -3.04
CA LEU A 61 -2.49 2.12 -2.75
C LEU A 61 -2.28 0.62 -2.66
N ALA A 62 -1.24 0.16 -3.35
CA ALA A 62 -0.68 -1.17 -3.26
C ALA A 62 0.76 -1.11 -2.74
N ILE A 63 1.29 -2.27 -2.40
CA ILE A 63 2.73 -2.49 -2.22
C ILE A 63 3.25 -3.32 -3.39
N GLU A 64 4.32 -2.85 -4.04
CA GLU A 64 4.98 -3.53 -5.16
C GLU A 64 6.41 -3.91 -4.75
N TYR A 65 6.80 -5.16 -4.95
CA TYR A 65 8.16 -5.62 -4.65
C TYR A 65 9.16 -5.04 -5.65
N GLN A 66 10.12 -4.26 -5.16
CA GLN A 66 11.22 -3.72 -5.97
C GLN A 66 12.42 -4.67 -5.92
N ALA A 67 12.57 -5.52 -6.93
CA ALA A 67 13.64 -6.52 -6.98
C ALA A 67 15.05 -5.92 -6.82
N TYR A 68 15.31 -4.75 -7.39
CA TYR A 68 16.61 -4.06 -7.29
C TYR A 68 16.91 -3.53 -5.88
N LEU A 69 15.88 -3.34 -5.04
CA LEU A 69 16.01 -2.89 -3.65
C LEU A 69 15.84 -4.01 -2.63
N GLY A 70 15.35 -5.17 -3.07
CA GLY A 70 15.03 -6.30 -2.22
C GLY A 70 13.88 -6.04 -1.24
N ARG A 71 12.99 -5.08 -1.52
CA ARG A 71 11.90 -4.68 -0.61
C ARG A 71 10.67 -4.12 -1.32
N TYR A 72 9.55 -4.11 -0.62
CA TYR A 72 8.29 -3.50 -1.05
C TYR A 72 8.30 -1.98 -0.91
N GLN A 73 7.76 -1.30 -1.92
CA GLN A 73 7.48 0.14 -1.89
C GLN A 73 6.00 0.41 -2.22
N TRP A 74 5.48 1.54 -1.76
CA TRP A 74 4.08 1.95 -1.99
C TRP A 74 3.91 2.55 -3.38
N VAL A 75 2.82 2.16 -4.04
CA VAL A 75 2.48 2.59 -5.40
C VAL A 75 0.97 2.81 -5.48
N ASP A 76 0.57 3.84 -6.21
CA ASP A 76 -0.82 4.15 -6.49
C ASP A 76 -1.26 3.61 -7.86
N TYR A 77 -2.39 2.91 -7.88
CA TYR A 77 -3.00 2.33 -9.09
C TYR A 77 -4.48 2.69 -9.19
N PRO A 78 -5.09 2.56 -10.37
CA PRO A 78 -6.55 2.52 -10.52
C PRO A 78 -7.17 1.48 -9.58
N CYS A 79 -8.22 1.87 -8.85
CA CYS A 79 -8.89 0.98 -7.90
C CYS A 79 -9.58 -0.23 -8.57
N SER A 80 -9.76 -0.20 -9.90
CA SER A 80 -10.30 -1.30 -10.69
C SER A 80 -9.30 -2.40 -11.01
N ASP A 81 -8.01 -2.22 -10.73
CA ASP A 81 -6.99 -3.21 -11.06
C ASP A 81 -7.10 -4.45 -10.14
N GLU A 82 -6.87 -5.63 -10.72
CA GLU A 82 -7.00 -6.90 -10.01
C GLU A 82 -5.65 -7.34 -9.41
N TYR A 83 -5.49 -7.14 -8.11
CA TYR A 83 -4.35 -7.64 -7.34
C TYR A 83 -4.80 -8.47 -6.13
N VAL A 84 -3.90 -9.30 -5.62
CA VAL A 84 -4.14 -10.04 -4.37
C VAL A 84 -4.15 -9.05 -3.20
N ILE A 85 -5.07 -9.21 -2.26
CA ILE A 85 -5.18 -8.34 -1.09
C ILE A 85 -4.38 -8.92 0.08
N VAL A 86 -3.65 -8.06 0.80
CA VAL A 86 -3.05 -8.43 2.09
C VAL A 86 -3.86 -7.81 3.23
N CYS A 87 -4.29 -8.66 4.15
CA CYS A 87 -5.06 -8.26 5.33
C CYS A 87 -4.19 -8.31 6.59
N GLU A 88 -4.19 -7.23 7.37
CA GLU A 88 -3.66 -7.22 8.73
C GLU A 88 -4.84 -7.29 9.71
N TYR A 89 -4.88 -8.34 10.53
CA TYR A 89 -5.86 -8.38 11.62
C TYR A 89 -5.39 -7.47 12.75
N ARG A 90 -6.27 -6.62 13.26
CA ARG A 90 -6.05 -5.92 14.52
C ARG A 90 -6.80 -6.67 15.63
N THR A 91 -6.07 -7.12 16.64
CA THR A 91 -6.69 -7.53 17.91
C THR A 91 -7.08 -6.28 18.68
N CYS A 92 -8.37 -6.12 18.95
CA CYS A 92 -8.84 -5.12 19.91
C CYS A 92 -8.39 -5.59 21.31
N ASN A 93 -7.56 -4.78 21.97
CA ASN A 93 -7.31 -4.89 23.41
C ASN A 93 -8.25 -3.95 24.16
#